data_AF-F5Y302-F1
#
_entry.id   AF-F5Y302-F1
#
_cell.length_a   1.000
_cell.length_b   1.000
_cell.length_c   1.000
_cell.angle_alpha   90.00
_cell.angle_beta   90.00
_cell.angle_gamma   90.00
#
_symmetry.space_group_name_H-M   'P 1'
#
loop_
_entity.id
_entity.type
_entity.pdbx_description
1 polymer ?
#
loop_
_entity_poly.entity_id
_entity_poly.type
_entity_poly.pdbx_seq_one_letter_code
_entity_poly.pdbx_strand_id
1 'polypeptide(L)'
;MSDTASSVPQKQDKKKPRPPREVHPLLQRLWQLHPRLFGARFRPLKLGVFEDLMARHPGQFQKEELKQALGQHVRSTRYLEAVAEGDRRHDLDGNPVDDVAPEHVQHAILEVFRRRQARDAQKARTWAVHRLAQAIQASGLSREDYLERVRTGDDTALALLDEAFALVAEQAARREALLRAFRASGQDVESFAEMYGLEPDAVRAMLPAA
;
A
#
# COMPACT_ATOMS: atom_id res chain seq x y z
N MET A 1 -56.07 25.44 22.29
CA MET A 1 -55.45 24.22 21.71
C MET A 1 -54.06 24.62 21.30
N SER A 2 -53.13 24.37 22.21
CA SER A 2 -51.74 24.80 22.14
C SER A 2 -50.94 23.55 21.76
N ASP A 3 -50.23 23.57 20.64
CA ASP A 3 -49.19 22.59 20.38
C ASP A 3 -48.02 23.27 19.69
N THR A 4 -47.08 23.72 20.52
CA THR A 4 -45.78 24.24 20.11
C THR A 4 -44.82 23.05 20.08
N ALA A 5 -44.49 22.57 18.88
CA ALA A 5 -43.48 21.55 18.66
C ALA A 5 -42.09 22.11 19.04
N SER A 6 -41.59 21.72 20.21
CA SER A 6 -40.20 21.99 20.62
C SER A 6 -39.27 20.95 19.97
N SER A 7 -38.46 21.39 19.00
CA SER A 7 -37.33 20.62 18.49
C SER A 7 -36.16 20.68 19.48
N VAL A 8 -35.75 19.53 20.03
CA VAL A 8 -34.54 19.43 20.87
C VAL A 8 -33.33 19.21 19.96
N PRO A 9 -32.26 20.03 20.05
CA PRO A 9 -31.04 19.80 19.29
C PRO A 9 -30.19 18.70 19.95
N GLN A 10 -29.92 17.62 19.22
CA GLN A 10 -28.97 16.57 19.61
C GLN A 10 -27.53 17.12 19.63
N LYS A 11 -26.92 17.13 20.81
CA LYS A 11 -25.49 17.43 21.00
C LYS A 11 -24.66 16.28 20.45
N GLN A 12 -23.82 16.58 19.46
CA GLN A 12 -22.79 15.67 18.96
C GLN A 12 -21.64 15.61 19.97
N ASP A 13 -21.48 14.47 20.63
CA ASP A 13 -20.35 14.21 21.52
C ASP A 13 -19.04 14.11 20.72
N LYS A 14 -18.21 15.15 20.85
CA LYS A 14 -16.83 15.15 20.35
C LYS A 14 -16.02 14.11 21.14
N LYS A 15 -15.73 12.96 20.54
CA LYS A 15 -14.86 11.92 21.13
C LYS A 15 -13.50 12.51 21.50
N LYS A 16 -13.14 12.45 22.80
CA LYS A 16 -11.83 12.85 23.31
C LYS A 16 -10.71 12.02 22.63
N PRO A 17 -9.55 12.62 22.31
CA PRO A 17 -8.42 11.89 21.76
C PRO A 17 -7.96 10.80 22.73
N ARG A 18 -7.84 9.56 22.25
CA ARG A 18 -7.31 8.45 23.06
C ARG A 18 -5.83 8.69 23.35
N PRO A 19 -5.33 8.36 24.55
CA PRO A 19 -3.91 8.46 24.86
C PRO A 19 -3.07 7.63 23.86
N PRO A 20 -1.83 8.03 23.56
CA PRO A 20 -0.94 7.25 22.71
C PRO A 20 -0.84 5.83 23.25
N ARG A 21 -1.01 4.82 22.38
CA ARG A 21 -0.78 3.43 22.77
C ARG A 21 0.68 3.29 23.15
N GLU A 22 0.93 2.82 24.37
CA GLU A 22 2.27 2.53 24.85
C GLU A 22 2.94 1.49 23.93
N VAL A 23 4.22 1.70 23.62
CA VAL A 23 4.98 0.80 22.76
C VAL A 23 5.35 -0.42 23.58
N HIS A 24 4.96 -1.61 23.12
CA HIS A 24 5.29 -2.85 23.82
C HIS A 24 6.83 -2.96 23.98
N PRO A 25 7.39 -3.19 25.18
CA PRO A 25 8.83 -3.17 25.42
C PRO A 25 9.62 -4.13 24.51
N LEU A 26 9.04 -5.29 24.22
CA LEU A 26 9.62 -6.28 23.31
C LEU A 26 9.90 -5.73 21.89
N LEU A 27 9.18 -4.71 21.41
CA LEU A 27 9.48 -4.08 20.12
C LEU A 27 10.84 -3.38 20.11
N GLN A 28 11.24 -2.77 21.22
CA GLN A 28 12.57 -2.18 21.33
C GLN A 28 13.66 -3.26 21.27
N ARG A 29 13.42 -4.40 21.90
CA ARG A 29 14.32 -5.56 21.82
C ARG A 29 14.39 -6.15 20.42
N LEU A 30 13.26 -6.28 19.72
CA LEU A 30 13.22 -6.72 18.32
C LEU A 30 13.95 -5.76 17.39
N TRP A 31 13.86 -4.45 17.65
CA TRP A 31 14.66 -3.46 16.92
C TRP A 31 16.16 -3.68 17.12
N GLN A 32 16.62 -3.89 18.35
CA GLN A 32 18.04 -4.16 18.63
C GLN A 32 18.54 -5.45 17.97
N LEU A 33 17.73 -6.52 18.00
CA LEU A 33 18.11 -7.83 17.47
C LEU A 33 17.96 -7.93 15.94
N HIS A 34 16.95 -7.29 15.36
CA HIS A 34 16.60 -7.36 13.93
C HIS A 34 16.36 -5.95 13.34
N PRO A 35 17.38 -5.08 13.32
CA PRO A 35 17.23 -3.68 12.91
C PRO A 35 16.82 -3.50 11.44
N ARG A 36 17.10 -4.49 10.58
CA ARG A 36 16.70 -4.49 9.16
C ARG A 36 15.18 -4.60 8.96
N LEU A 37 14.46 -5.15 9.94
CA LEU A 37 13.01 -5.34 9.89
C LEU A 37 12.24 -4.36 10.78
N PHE A 38 12.74 -4.16 12.01
CA PHE A 38 12.05 -3.40 13.05
C PHE A 38 12.64 -2.01 13.30
N GLY A 39 13.68 -1.62 12.56
CA GLY A 39 14.39 -0.36 12.75
C GLY A 39 13.80 0.83 11.99
N ALA A 40 14.67 1.71 11.49
CA ALA A 40 14.25 2.96 10.86
C ALA A 40 13.42 2.75 9.59
N ARG A 41 13.73 1.72 8.81
CA ARG A 41 12.91 1.30 7.67
C ARG A 41 12.14 0.05 8.03
N PHE A 42 10.81 0.15 7.98
CA PHE A 42 9.93 -0.99 8.20
C PHE A 42 9.86 -1.80 6.91
N ARG A 43 9.77 -3.13 7.04
CA ARG A 43 9.67 -4.05 5.91
C ARG A 43 8.53 -5.05 6.16
N PRO A 44 7.78 -5.47 5.13
CA PRO A 44 6.82 -6.55 5.27
C PRO A 44 7.50 -7.82 5.77
N LEU A 45 6.92 -8.48 6.77
CA LEU A 45 7.54 -9.67 7.37
C LEU A 45 7.22 -10.92 6.56
N LYS A 46 8.19 -11.85 6.51
CA LYS A 46 8.01 -13.22 6.03
C LYS A 46 6.86 -13.92 6.75
N LEU A 47 6.12 -14.77 6.03
CA LEU A 47 5.13 -15.65 6.66
C LEU A 47 5.82 -16.66 7.57
N GLY A 48 5.35 -16.80 8.81
CA GLY A 48 6.01 -17.64 9.82
C GLY A 48 7.13 -16.94 10.60
N VAL A 49 7.32 -15.62 10.45
CA VAL A 49 8.36 -14.85 11.18
C VAL A 49 8.31 -15.05 12.71
N PHE A 50 7.12 -15.34 13.27
CA PHE A 50 6.97 -15.64 14.69
C PHE A 50 7.75 -16.91 15.08
N GLU A 51 7.61 -17.98 14.31
CA GLU A 51 8.32 -19.24 14.57
C GLU A 51 9.82 -19.08 14.30
N ASP A 52 10.19 -18.33 13.25
CA ASP A 52 11.59 -18.00 12.96
C ASP A 52 12.24 -17.25 14.14
N LEU A 53 11.52 -16.33 14.78
CA LEU A 53 12.00 -15.59 15.96
C LEU A 53 12.14 -16.48 17.19
N MET A 54 11.15 -17.35 17.44
CA MET A 54 11.18 -18.30 18.55
C MET A 54 12.33 -19.31 18.41
N ALA A 55 12.59 -19.78 17.19
CA ALA A 55 13.67 -20.72 16.90
C ALA A 55 15.06 -20.07 16.98
N ARG A 56 15.19 -18.84 16.48
CA ARG A 56 16.47 -18.12 16.47
C ARG A 56 16.91 -17.64 17.86
N HIS A 57 15.96 -17.34 18.74
CA HIS A 57 16.21 -16.83 20.09
C HIS A 57 15.53 -17.71 21.15
N PRO A 58 15.96 -18.99 21.30
CA PRO A 58 15.32 -19.93 22.21
C PRO A 58 15.40 -19.42 23.65
N GLY A 59 14.27 -19.41 24.36
CA GLY A 59 14.16 -18.96 25.74
C GLY A 59 14.23 -17.44 25.96
N GLN A 60 14.45 -16.63 24.92
CA GLN A 60 14.55 -15.17 25.06
C GLN A 60 13.20 -14.44 25.00
N PHE A 61 12.17 -15.07 24.44
CA PHE A 61 10.84 -14.47 24.26
C PHE A 61 9.74 -15.33 24.88
N GLN A 62 8.82 -14.68 25.58
CA GLN A 62 7.54 -15.28 25.91
C GLN A 62 6.60 -15.22 24.70
N LYS A 63 5.92 -16.33 24.40
CA LYS A 63 5.09 -16.47 23.19
C LYS A 63 4.01 -15.40 23.09
N GLU A 64 3.28 -15.15 24.18
CA GLU A 64 2.16 -14.20 24.17
C GLU A 64 2.64 -12.74 24.07
N GLU A 65 3.74 -12.38 24.73
CA GLU A 65 4.37 -11.06 24.59
C GLU A 65 4.85 -10.82 23.15
N LEU A 66 5.46 -11.84 22.53
CA LEU A 66 5.92 -11.74 21.14
C LEU A 66 4.75 -11.56 20.17
N LYS A 67 3.65 -12.30 20.33
CA LYS A 67 2.43 -12.12 19.53
C LYS A 67 1.87 -10.70 19.68
N GLN A 68 1.80 -10.18 20.91
CA GLN A 68 1.31 -8.82 21.16
C GLN A 68 2.19 -7.76 20.50
N ALA A 69 3.51 -7.88 20.65
CA ALA A 69 4.49 -6.98 20.04
C ALA A 69 4.38 -7.01 18.50
N LEU A 70 4.44 -8.19 17.89
CA LEU A 70 4.29 -8.33 16.43
C LEU A 70 2.94 -7.79 15.96
N GLY A 71 1.85 -8.09 16.68
CA GLY A 71 0.53 -7.55 16.42
C GLY A 71 0.49 -6.02 16.45
N GLN A 72 1.20 -5.38 17.39
CA GLN A 72 1.34 -3.92 17.42
C GLN A 72 2.16 -3.41 16.23
N HIS A 73 3.27 -4.08 15.88
CA HIS A 73 4.12 -3.72 14.75
C HIS A 73 3.37 -3.73 13.42
N VAL A 74 2.70 -4.84 13.09
CA VAL A 74 2.05 -5.02 11.78
C VAL A 74 0.80 -4.14 11.58
N ARG A 75 0.23 -3.59 12.66
CA ARG A 75 -0.88 -2.63 12.60
C ARG A 75 -0.43 -1.16 12.61
N SER A 76 0.86 -0.90 12.81
CA SER A 76 1.42 0.45 12.83
C SER A 76 1.32 1.11 11.45
N THR A 77 1.18 2.44 11.39
CA THR A 77 1.07 3.16 10.12
C THR A 77 2.31 2.93 9.25
N ARG A 78 3.50 2.96 9.87
CA ARG A 78 4.78 2.77 9.16
C ARG A 78 4.89 1.39 8.51
N TYR A 79 4.38 0.35 9.18
CA TYR A 79 4.34 -0.99 8.59
C TYR A 79 3.38 -1.05 7.40
N LEU A 80 2.17 -0.50 7.56
CA LEU A 80 1.18 -0.47 6.48
C LEU A 80 1.66 0.36 5.29
N GLU A 81 2.41 1.43 5.52
CA GLU A 81 3.05 2.21 4.46
C GLU A 81 4.07 1.38 3.68
N ALA A 82 4.93 0.61 4.35
CA ALA A 82 5.88 -0.29 3.67
C ALA A 82 5.16 -1.37 2.84
N VAL A 83 4.05 -1.92 3.34
CA VAL A 83 3.22 -2.87 2.58
C VAL A 83 2.53 -2.18 1.38
N ALA A 84 2.01 -0.97 1.58
CA ALA A 84 1.36 -0.17 0.53
C ALA A 84 2.33 0.31 -0.56
N GLU A 85 3.62 0.37 -0.28
CA GLU A 85 4.68 0.62 -1.26
C GLU A 85 4.96 -0.59 -2.16
N GLY A 86 4.41 -1.77 -1.85
CA GLY A 86 4.61 -2.99 -2.63
C GLY A 86 5.94 -3.69 -2.35
N ASP A 87 6.60 -3.38 -1.22
CA ASP A 87 7.83 -4.07 -0.81
C ASP A 87 7.58 -5.59 -0.67
N ARG A 88 8.56 -6.41 -1.05
CA ARG A 88 8.52 -7.86 -0.81
C ARG A 88 8.56 -8.17 0.69
N ARG A 89 8.14 -9.35 1.08
CA ARG A 89 8.35 -9.89 2.43
C ARG A 89 9.84 -10.14 2.66
N HIS A 90 10.31 -9.91 3.87
CA HIS A 90 11.70 -10.08 4.26
C HIS A 90 11.83 -11.08 5.41
N ASP A 91 12.85 -11.93 5.35
CA ASP A 91 13.24 -12.83 6.44
C ASP A 91 13.99 -12.07 7.56
N LEU A 92 14.35 -12.79 8.63
CA LEU A 92 15.06 -12.22 9.79
C LEU A 92 16.46 -11.69 9.49
N ASP A 93 17.06 -12.08 8.36
CA ASP A 93 18.35 -11.61 7.87
C ASP A 93 18.19 -10.38 6.96
N GLY A 94 16.94 -10.03 6.62
CA GLY A 94 16.58 -8.90 5.80
C GLY A 94 16.67 -9.20 4.30
N ASN A 95 16.63 -10.47 3.89
CA ASN A 95 16.57 -10.85 2.49
C ASN A 95 15.11 -10.87 2.01
N PRO A 96 14.82 -10.39 0.79
CA PRO A 96 13.49 -10.51 0.21
C PRO A 96 13.19 -11.98 -0.13
N VAL A 97 12.01 -12.47 0.26
CA VAL A 97 11.61 -13.88 0.09
C VAL A 97 10.41 -14.04 -0.82
N ASP A 98 9.28 -13.44 -0.46
CA ASP A 98 7.98 -13.66 -1.11
C ASP A 98 7.33 -12.31 -1.43
N ASP A 99 6.48 -12.28 -2.44
CA ASP A 99 5.68 -11.10 -2.71
C ASP A 99 4.54 -10.96 -1.70
N VAL A 100 4.13 -9.73 -1.43
CA VAL A 100 2.93 -9.50 -0.64
C VAL A 100 1.71 -9.67 -1.56
N ALA A 101 0.82 -10.58 -1.20
CA ALA A 101 -0.38 -10.85 -2.02
C ALA A 101 -1.20 -9.57 -2.26
N PRO A 102 -1.82 -9.40 -3.45
CA PRO A 102 -2.54 -8.17 -3.82
C PRO A 102 -3.59 -7.74 -2.79
N GLU A 103 -4.32 -8.68 -2.22
CA GLU A 103 -5.32 -8.45 -1.16
C GLU A 103 -4.74 -7.72 0.05
N HIS A 104 -3.52 -8.09 0.46
CA HIS A 104 -2.86 -7.49 1.61
C HIS A 104 -2.30 -6.10 1.28
N VAL A 105 -1.79 -5.91 0.05
CA VAL A 105 -1.33 -4.59 -0.43
C VAL A 105 -2.51 -3.62 -0.47
N GLN A 106 -3.63 -4.01 -1.08
CA GLN A 106 -4.85 -3.20 -1.11
C GLN A 106 -5.34 -2.87 0.30
N HIS A 107 -5.41 -3.87 1.19
CA HIS A 107 -5.83 -3.64 2.57
C HIS A 107 -4.97 -2.58 3.23
N ALA A 108 -3.64 -2.66 3.08
CA ALA A 108 -2.73 -1.66 3.63
C ALA A 108 -2.94 -0.27 3.03
N ILE A 109 -3.15 -0.15 1.71
CA ILE A 109 -3.45 1.11 1.05
C ILE A 109 -4.74 1.72 1.61
N LEU A 110 -5.82 0.95 1.72
CA LEU A 110 -7.11 1.43 2.23
C LEU A 110 -7.03 1.84 3.71
N GLU A 111 -6.28 1.11 4.54
CA GLU A 111 -6.04 1.47 5.93
C GLU A 111 -5.26 2.80 6.06
N VAL A 112 -4.21 2.98 5.26
CA VAL A 112 -3.43 4.23 5.25
C VAL A 112 -4.25 5.39 4.69
N PHE A 113 -5.05 5.15 3.64
CA PHE A 113 -6.00 6.12 3.10
C PHE A 113 -6.96 6.62 4.19
N ARG A 114 -7.59 5.70 4.93
CA ARG A 114 -8.51 6.05 6.03
C ARG A 114 -7.82 6.91 7.11
N ARG A 115 -6.55 6.62 7.43
CA ARG A 115 -5.77 7.40 8.40
C ARG A 115 -5.39 8.79 7.86
N ARG A 116 -5.12 8.91 6.56
CA ARG A 116 -4.74 10.17 5.91
C ARG A 116 -5.94 11.09 5.64
N GLN A 117 -7.11 10.52 5.40
CA GLN A 117 -8.33 11.25 5.06
C GLN A 117 -8.71 12.29 6.13
N ALA A 118 -8.43 12.02 7.41
CA ALA A 118 -8.71 12.95 8.50
C ALA A 118 -7.88 14.25 8.45
N ARG A 119 -6.77 14.27 7.70
CA ARG A 119 -5.90 15.45 7.54
C ARG A 119 -6.18 16.21 6.25
N ASP A 120 -6.28 15.49 5.14
CA ASP A 120 -6.52 16.05 3.80
C ASP A 120 -7.14 14.95 2.92
N ALA A 121 -8.47 15.03 2.74
CA ALA A 121 -9.22 14.01 2.02
C ALA A 121 -8.84 13.93 0.53
N GLN A 122 -8.58 15.08 -0.12
CA GLN A 122 -8.27 15.13 -1.54
C GLN A 122 -6.89 14.55 -1.83
N LYS A 123 -5.87 14.93 -1.03
CA LYS A 123 -4.53 14.33 -1.15
C LYS A 123 -4.54 12.85 -0.79
N ALA A 124 -5.33 12.45 0.21
CA ALA A 124 -5.48 11.04 0.56
C ALA A 124 -6.08 10.23 -0.60
N ARG A 125 -7.13 10.74 -1.24
CA ARG A 125 -7.76 10.09 -2.41
C ARG A 125 -6.78 9.95 -3.57
N THR A 126 -6.13 11.05 -3.94
CA THR A 126 -5.13 11.07 -5.02
C THR A 126 -4.02 10.06 -4.75
N TRP A 127 -3.47 10.05 -3.53
CA TRP A 127 -2.46 9.08 -3.11
C TRP A 127 -2.97 7.63 -3.20
N ALA A 128 -4.19 7.36 -2.75
CA ALA A 128 -4.77 6.02 -2.76
C ALA A 128 -4.97 5.50 -4.18
N VAL A 129 -5.53 6.32 -5.09
CA VAL A 129 -5.74 5.95 -6.49
C VAL A 129 -4.41 5.63 -7.18
N HIS A 130 -3.39 6.47 -7.01
CA HIS A 130 -2.06 6.20 -7.58
C HIS A 130 -1.42 4.93 -7.02
N ARG A 131 -1.53 4.67 -5.71
CA ARG A 131 -0.98 3.45 -5.10
C ARG A 131 -1.74 2.20 -5.52
N LEU A 132 -3.07 2.26 -5.61
CA LEU A 132 -3.88 1.15 -6.11
C LEU A 132 -3.56 0.86 -7.58
N ALA A 133 -3.40 1.89 -8.43
CA ALA A 133 -3.02 1.71 -9.82
C ALA A 133 -1.67 0.98 -9.97
N GLN A 134 -0.68 1.35 -9.16
CA GLN A 134 0.62 0.66 -9.11
C GLN A 134 0.49 -0.79 -8.63
N ALA A 135 -0.32 -1.04 -7.58
CA ALA A 135 -0.55 -2.39 -7.07
C ALA A 135 -1.28 -3.28 -8.09
N ILE A 136 -2.27 -2.74 -8.80
CA ILE A 136 -2.99 -3.42 -9.89
C ILE A 136 -2.01 -3.80 -11.00
N GLN A 137 -1.19 -2.85 -11.47
CA GLN A 137 -0.18 -3.11 -12.50
C GLN A 137 0.83 -4.18 -12.06
N ALA A 138 1.35 -4.07 -10.84
CA ALA A 138 2.32 -5.02 -10.29
C ALA A 138 1.72 -6.43 -10.13
N SER A 139 0.41 -6.54 -9.88
CA SER A 139 -0.26 -7.84 -9.76
C SER A 139 -0.35 -8.60 -11.09
N GLY A 140 -0.34 -7.89 -12.22
CA GLY A 140 -0.55 -8.48 -13.54
C GLY A 140 -1.96 -9.06 -13.77
N LEU A 141 -2.89 -8.87 -12.83
CA LEU A 141 -4.24 -9.42 -12.90
C LEU A 141 -5.16 -8.56 -13.79
N SER A 142 -6.12 -9.22 -14.43
CA SER A 142 -7.25 -8.53 -15.06
C SER A 142 -8.13 -7.85 -14.00
N ARG A 143 -9.00 -6.92 -14.41
CA ARG A 143 -9.95 -6.30 -13.48
C ARG A 143 -10.86 -7.33 -12.81
N GLU A 144 -11.32 -8.31 -13.57
CA GLU A 144 -12.21 -9.37 -13.06
C GLU A 144 -11.49 -10.22 -12.01
N ASP A 145 -10.32 -10.76 -12.34
CA ASP A 145 -9.53 -11.60 -11.43
C ASP A 145 -9.14 -10.86 -10.15
N TYR A 146 -8.76 -9.59 -10.28
CA TYR A 146 -8.39 -8.76 -9.15
C TYR A 146 -9.58 -8.54 -8.20
N LEU A 147 -10.76 -8.22 -8.75
CA LEU A 147 -11.96 -7.99 -7.94
C LEU A 147 -12.48 -9.29 -7.30
N GLU A 148 -12.36 -10.43 -7.99
CA GLU A 148 -12.69 -11.74 -7.41
C GLU A 148 -11.80 -12.07 -6.21
N ARG A 149 -10.53 -11.67 -6.26
CA ARG A 149 -9.54 -11.99 -5.25
C ARG A 149 -9.61 -11.08 -4.03
N VAL A 150 -9.79 -9.77 -4.22
CA VAL A 150 -9.74 -8.80 -3.09
C VAL A 150 -11.10 -8.49 -2.45
N ARG A 151 -12.23 -8.90 -3.06
CA ARG A 151 -13.62 -8.81 -2.56
C ARG A 151 -13.84 -7.76 -1.46
N THR A 152 -14.31 -6.58 -1.85
CA THR A 152 -14.68 -5.52 -0.89
C THR A 152 -16.17 -5.19 -1.01
N GLY A 153 -16.84 -5.00 0.12
CA GLY A 153 -18.23 -4.51 0.20
C GLY A 153 -18.33 -3.02 0.55
N ASP A 154 -17.20 -2.31 0.61
CA ASP A 154 -17.15 -0.87 0.91
C ASP A 154 -17.21 -0.07 -0.40
N ASP A 155 -18.28 0.71 -0.58
CA ASP A 155 -18.49 1.57 -1.75
C ASP A 155 -17.35 2.56 -1.98
N THR A 156 -16.72 3.05 -0.91
CA THR A 156 -15.58 3.96 -1.02
C THR A 156 -14.37 3.24 -1.62
N ALA A 157 -14.12 2.00 -1.20
CA ALA A 157 -13.05 1.19 -1.73
C ALA A 157 -13.30 0.81 -3.19
N LEU A 158 -14.55 0.49 -3.57
CA LEU A 158 -14.93 0.22 -4.95
C LEU A 158 -14.70 1.44 -5.85
N ALA A 159 -15.12 2.63 -5.43
CA ALA A 159 -14.91 3.86 -6.19
C ALA A 159 -13.41 4.18 -6.40
N LEU A 160 -12.57 3.95 -5.38
CA LEU A 160 -11.12 4.11 -5.50
C LEU A 160 -10.50 3.10 -6.48
N LEU A 161 -10.98 1.86 -6.47
CA LEU A 161 -10.53 0.82 -7.39
C LEU A 161 -10.94 1.14 -8.83
N ASP A 162 -12.17 1.61 -9.05
CA ASP A 162 -12.65 2.00 -10.37
C ASP A 162 -11.82 3.15 -10.96
N GLU A 163 -11.51 4.18 -10.16
CA GLU A 163 -10.60 5.25 -10.54
C GLU A 163 -9.19 4.73 -10.83
N ALA A 164 -8.68 3.81 -10.02
CA ALA A 164 -7.37 3.21 -10.24
C ALA A 164 -7.30 2.39 -11.53
N PHE A 165 -8.31 1.57 -11.84
CA PHE A 165 -8.39 0.83 -13.10
C PHE A 165 -8.51 1.76 -14.30
N ALA A 166 -9.26 2.85 -14.20
CA ALA A 166 -9.34 3.87 -15.25
C ALA A 166 -7.96 4.50 -15.50
N LEU A 167 -7.22 4.84 -14.45
CA LEU A 167 -5.86 5.36 -14.56
C LEU A 167 -4.90 4.35 -15.20
N VAL A 168 -4.99 3.07 -14.83
CA VAL A 168 -4.18 1.99 -15.45
C VAL A 168 -4.50 1.86 -16.93
N ALA A 169 -5.79 1.91 -17.31
CA ALA A 169 -6.21 1.82 -18.70
C ALA A 169 -5.73 3.03 -19.53
N GLU A 170 -5.82 4.24 -18.99
CA GLU A 170 -5.29 5.45 -19.64
C GLU A 170 -3.78 5.35 -19.89
N GLN A 171 -3.02 4.91 -18.89
CA GLN A 171 -1.57 4.71 -19.02
C GLN A 171 -1.23 3.64 -20.07
N ALA A 172 -1.99 2.55 -20.11
CA ALA A 172 -1.80 1.49 -21.11
C ALA A 172 -2.09 2.01 -22.52
N ALA A 173 -3.20 2.73 -22.73
CA ALA A 173 -3.57 3.32 -24.00
C ALA A 173 -2.54 4.37 -24.49
N ARG A 174 -2.07 5.24 -23.58
CA ARG A 174 -1.02 6.22 -23.88
C ARG A 174 0.27 5.54 -24.33
N ARG A 175 0.71 4.50 -23.62
CA ARG A 175 1.90 3.72 -23.97
C ARG A 175 1.73 3.05 -25.34
N GLU A 176 0.58 2.44 -25.61
CA GLU A 176 0.31 1.80 -26.90
C GLU A 176 0.28 2.80 -28.06
N ALA A 177 -0.36 3.96 -27.88
CA ALA A 177 -0.38 5.02 -28.88
C ALA A 177 1.05 5.51 -29.21
N LEU A 178 1.88 5.71 -28.18
CA LEU A 178 3.27 6.13 -28.37
C LEU A 178 4.10 5.04 -29.07
N LEU A 179 3.91 3.76 -28.70
CA LEU A 179 4.58 2.64 -29.37
C LEU A 179 4.20 2.52 -30.84
N ARG A 180 2.93 2.76 -31.17
CA ARG A 180 2.47 2.79 -32.57
C ARG A 180 3.11 3.95 -33.32
N ALA A 181 3.17 5.15 -32.72
CA ALA A 181 3.83 6.30 -33.33
C ALA A 181 5.33 6.05 -33.56
N PHE A 182 6.04 5.44 -32.59
CA PHE A 182 7.45 5.07 -32.72
C PHE A 182 7.69 4.07 -33.84
N ARG A 183 6.90 2.99 -33.90
CA ARG A 183 7.01 1.99 -34.98
C ARG A 183 6.71 2.59 -36.36
N ALA A 184 5.77 3.53 -36.43
CA ALA A 184 5.41 4.18 -37.68
C ALA A 184 6.45 5.22 -38.14
N SER A 185 7.19 5.85 -37.22
CA SER A 185 8.21 6.85 -37.59
C SER A 185 9.45 6.23 -38.22
N GLY A 186 9.77 4.97 -37.87
CA GLY A 186 10.99 4.29 -38.33
C GLY A 186 12.28 4.92 -37.81
N GLN A 187 12.18 5.80 -36.82
CA GLN A 187 13.31 6.51 -36.21
C GLN A 187 13.95 5.68 -35.09
N ASP A 188 15.18 6.03 -34.74
CA ASP A 188 15.78 5.61 -33.47
C ASP A 188 15.10 6.32 -32.27
N VAL A 189 15.41 5.82 -31.07
CA VAL A 189 14.78 6.26 -29.83
C VAL A 189 15.11 7.72 -29.53
N GLU A 190 16.35 8.12 -29.77
CA GLU A 190 16.87 9.45 -29.51
C GLU A 190 16.15 10.49 -30.37
N SER A 191 16.04 10.24 -31.68
CA SER A 191 15.38 11.13 -32.64
C SER A 191 13.86 11.20 -32.39
N PHE A 192 13.24 10.07 -32.04
CA PHE A 192 11.83 10.05 -31.69
C PHE A 192 11.53 10.79 -30.39
N ALA A 193 12.39 10.63 -29.38
CA ALA A 193 12.27 11.31 -28.10
C ALA A 193 12.38 12.83 -28.28
N GLU A 194 13.36 13.30 -29.05
CA GLU A 194 13.51 14.72 -29.40
C GLU A 194 12.25 15.27 -30.10
N MET A 195 11.71 14.54 -31.08
CA MET A 195 10.52 14.96 -31.85
C MET A 195 9.28 15.18 -30.98
N TYR A 196 9.09 14.38 -29.94
CA TYR A 196 7.94 14.47 -29.02
C TYR A 196 8.26 15.21 -27.72
N GLY A 197 9.47 15.78 -27.57
CA GLY A 197 9.92 16.42 -26.33
C GLY A 197 9.91 15.46 -25.13
N LEU A 198 10.24 14.20 -25.36
CA LEU A 198 10.31 13.15 -24.36
C LEU A 198 11.76 12.89 -23.96
N GLU A 199 11.94 12.34 -22.77
CA GLU A 199 13.25 11.79 -22.37
C GLU A 199 13.51 10.47 -23.09
N PRO A 200 14.70 10.25 -23.69
CA PRO A 200 15.03 8.99 -24.36
C PRO A 200 14.84 7.77 -23.46
N ASP A 201 15.19 7.87 -22.17
CA ASP A 201 14.98 6.80 -21.19
C ASP A 201 13.49 6.48 -20.99
N ALA A 202 12.61 7.48 -21.04
CA ALA A 202 11.17 7.26 -20.94
C ALA A 202 10.65 6.51 -22.16
N VAL A 203 11.18 6.78 -23.36
CA VAL A 203 10.84 6.03 -24.57
C VAL A 203 11.38 4.60 -24.50
N ARG A 204 12.64 4.40 -24.08
CA ARG A 204 13.24 3.06 -23.89
C ARG A 204 12.46 2.20 -22.90
N ALA A 205 12.06 2.78 -21.76
CA ALA A 205 11.30 2.08 -20.73
C ALA A 205 9.90 1.63 -21.20
N MET A 206 9.39 2.21 -22.30
CA MET A 206 8.10 1.82 -22.88
C MET A 206 8.23 0.74 -23.95
N LEU A 207 9.43 0.55 -24.52
CA LEU A 207 9.70 -0.50 -25.49
C LEU A 207 9.81 -1.86 -24.78
N PRO A 208 9.35 -2.96 -25.41
CA PRO A 208 9.62 -4.30 -24.89
C PRO A 208 11.13 -4.51 -24.80
N ALA A 209 11.61 -5.19 -23.76
CA ALA A 209 13.01 -5.61 -23.70
C ALA A 209 13.35 -6.44 -24.95
N ALA A 210 14.42 -6.06 -25.65
CA ALA A 210 14.92 -6.74 -26.84
C ALA A 210 15.51 -8.12 -26.51
#